data_AF-A0AAE9MII3-F1
#
_entry.id   AF-A0AAE9MII3-F1
#
_cell.length_a   1.000
_cell.length_b   1.000
_cell.length_c   1.000
_cell.angle_alpha   90.00
_cell.angle_beta   90.00
_cell.angle_gamma   90.00
#
_symmetry.space_group_name_H-M   'P 1'
#
loop_
_entity.id
_entity.type
_entity.pdbx_description
1 polymer ?
#
loop_
_entity_poly.entity_id
_entity_poly.type
_entity_poly.pdbx_seq_one_letter_code
_entity_poly.pdbx_strand_id
1 'polypeptide(L)'
;MISPIRVLDEDIISSLLRIAPEREQELLDFRDKYDPKVVFFNKSGFSFSVNTKENQIRLPTQSLEFLWCASYVYYLIYKKYTDCQQSDKTAQFDLHGDSELRSGMDLYRWSISNLKSPDSGRWLDETARPAKACSYPTEYESVADELFLSAIAWILHHEIAHIYNDHPNAPCSDCESREQEKEADRSATNWILGEEICTKKLTKRGLGIAIAVLTITTQDLLSGEFKETTHPKSFERLFDALDENFDNDHVVYAFSVIILQVHMALAGQQIDLTEDIPWKELFTNCLIQLSRT
;
A
#
# COMPACT_ATOMS: atom_id res chain seq x y z
N MET A 1 -23.09 -10.30 7.71
CA MET A 1 -22.79 -10.37 6.27
C MET A 1 -21.28 -10.42 6.15
N ILE A 2 -20.73 -11.32 5.36
CA ILE A 2 -19.28 -11.42 5.15
C ILE A 2 -18.86 -10.20 4.32
N SER A 3 -17.78 -9.52 4.71
CA SER A 3 -17.28 -8.36 3.97
C SER A 3 -16.90 -8.74 2.52
N PRO A 4 -17.17 -7.89 1.51
CA PRO A 4 -16.77 -8.15 0.13
C PRO A 4 -15.28 -8.46 -0.04
N ILE A 5 -14.39 -7.94 0.83
CA ILE A 5 -12.95 -8.22 0.72
C ILE A 5 -12.60 -9.70 0.87
N ARG A 6 -13.44 -10.47 1.57
CA ARG A 6 -13.18 -11.88 1.89
C ARG A 6 -13.32 -12.82 0.68
N VAL A 7 -13.86 -12.33 -0.44
CA VAL A 7 -13.83 -13.08 -1.71
C VAL A 7 -12.41 -13.24 -2.26
N LEU A 8 -11.46 -12.43 -1.79
CA LEU A 8 -10.07 -12.45 -2.20
C LEU A 8 -9.16 -13.26 -1.27
N ASP A 9 -9.67 -13.93 -0.22
CA ASP A 9 -8.83 -14.65 0.77
C ASP A 9 -7.82 -15.61 0.10
N GLU A 10 -8.26 -16.39 -0.88
CA GLU A 10 -7.38 -17.31 -1.63
C GLU A 10 -6.37 -16.58 -2.52
N ASP A 11 -6.76 -15.45 -3.12
CA ASP A 11 -5.85 -14.64 -3.95
C ASP A 11 -4.82 -13.91 -3.11
N ILE A 12 -5.20 -13.46 -1.91
CA ILE A 12 -4.29 -12.84 -0.92
C ILE A 12 -3.21 -13.85 -0.55
N ILE A 13 -3.57 -15.10 -0.24
CA ILE A 13 -2.56 -16.13 0.05
C ILE A 13 -1.72 -16.43 -1.20
N SER A 14 -2.37 -16.56 -2.37
CA SER A 14 -1.68 -16.84 -3.62
C SER A 14 -0.78 -15.70 -4.10
N SER A 15 -0.97 -14.47 -3.61
CA SER A 15 -0.22 -13.30 -4.06
C SER A 15 1.27 -13.40 -3.70
N LEU A 16 1.59 -14.09 -2.59
CA LEU A 16 2.96 -14.44 -2.19
C LEU A 16 3.78 -15.02 -3.35
N LEU A 17 3.16 -15.92 -4.12
CA LEU A 17 3.78 -16.54 -5.28
C LEU A 17 3.54 -15.71 -6.56
N ARG A 18 2.31 -15.25 -6.79
CA ARG A 18 1.92 -14.61 -8.06
C ARG A 18 2.65 -13.30 -8.35
N ILE A 19 3.16 -12.61 -7.32
CA ILE A 19 3.89 -11.35 -7.51
C ILE A 19 5.24 -11.55 -8.22
N ALA A 20 5.96 -12.64 -7.90
CA ALA A 20 7.23 -13.04 -8.49
C ALA A 20 7.31 -14.56 -8.68
N PRO A 21 6.54 -15.13 -9.63
CA PRO A 21 6.46 -16.57 -9.84
C PRO A 21 7.80 -17.19 -10.25
N GLU A 22 8.71 -16.39 -10.84
CA GLU A 22 10.06 -16.84 -11.15
C GLU A 22 10.90 -17.21 -9.91
N ARG A 23 10.46 -16.84 -8.71
CA ARG A 23 11.10 -17.14 -7.41
C ARG A 23 10.35 -18.20 -6.60
N GLU A 24 9.49 -18.99 -7.25
CA GLU A 24 8.65 -20.01 -6.60
C GLU A 24 9.44 -20.92 -5.66
N GLN A 25 10.61 -21.40 -6.10
CA GLN A 25 11.41 -22.34 -5.32
C GLN A 25 11.84 -21.76 -3.97
N GLU A 26 12.24 -20.48 -3.92
CA GLU A 26 12.64 -19.83 -2.66
C GLU A 26 11.47 -19.78 -1.67
N LEU A 27 10.25 -19.52 -2.16
CA LEU A 27 9.05 -19.49 -1.34
C LEU A 27 8.64 -20.90 -0.86
N LEU A 28 8.81 -21.92 -1.71
CA LEU A 28 8.58 -23.32 -1.33
C LEU A 28 9.56 -23.77 -0.25
N ASP A 29 10.85 -23.45 -0.40
CA ASP A 29 11.87 -23.77 0.60
C ASP A 29 11.58 -23.09 1.95
N PHE A 30 11.14 -21.82 1.91
CA PHE A 30 10.67 -21.11 3.11
C PHE A 30 9.46 -21.81 3.73
N ARG A 31 8.44 -22.12 2.94
CA ARG A 31 7.22 -22.77 3.42
C ARG A 31 7.54 -24.12 4.07
N ASP A 32 8.38 -24.93 3.45
CA ASP A 32 8.72 -26.26 3.94
C ASP A 32 9.55 -26.19 5.24
N LYS A 33 10.31 -25.11 5.45
CA LYS A 33 11.09 -24.87 6.67
C LYS A 33 10.25 -24.29 7.82
N TYR A 34 9.36 -23.34 7.55
CA TYR A 34 8.71 -22.54 8.58
C TYR A 34 7.19 -22.79 8.73
N ASP A 35 6.52 -23.44 7.76
CA ASP A 35 5.07 -23.68 7.75
C ASP A 35 4.23 -22.44 8.15
N PRO A 36 4.39 -21.29 7.45
CA PRO A 36 3.71 -20.06 7.80
C PRO A 36 2.18 -20.18 7.63
N LYS A 37 1.43 -19.60 8.56
CA LYS A 37 -0.04 -19.62 8.55
C LYS A 37 -0.60 -18.21 8.44
N VAL A 38 -1.44 -17.98 7.43
CA VAL A 38 -2.19 -16.73 7.30
C VAL A 38 -3.50 -16.85 8.06
N VAL A 39 -3.74 -15.93 8.99
CA VAL A 39 -4.93 -15.89 9.84
C VAL A 39 -5.69 -14.59 9.60
N PHE A 40 -6.93 -14.73 9.14
CA PHE A 40 -7.84 -13.61 8.96
C PHE A 40 -8.75 -13.44 10.18
N PHE A 41 -8.90 -12.21 10.66
CA PHE A 41 -9.72 -11.91 11.84
C PHE A 41 -10.28 -10.48 11.76
N ASN A 42 -11.06 -10.06 12.76
CA ASN A 42 -11.53 -8.68 12.87
C ASN A 42 -10.74 -7.96 13.97
N LYS A 43 -10.30 -6.73 13.70
CA LYS A 43 -9.58 -5.89 14.66
C LYS A 43 -9.77 -4.42 14.29
N SER A 44 -9.92 -3.57 15.30
CA SER A 44 -9.85 -2.12 15.11
C SER A 44 -8.42 -1.66 14.89
N GLY A 45 -8.27 -0.55 14.16
CA GLY A 45 -7.01 0.05 13.79
C GLY A 45 -6.39 -0.63 12.58
N PHE A 46 -5.54 0.12 11.89
CA PHE A 46 -4.74 -0.42 10.80
C PHE A 46 -3.56 -1.19 11.39
N SER A 47 -3.51 -2.48 11.10
CA SER A 47 -2.35 -3.31 11.44
C SER A 47 -2.26 -4.52 10.54
N PHE A 48 -1.04 -4.87 10.18
CA PHE A 48 -0.63 -6.22 9.78
C PHE A 48 0.47 -6.62 10.75
N SER A 49 0.57 -7.90 11.09
CA SER A 49 1.52 -8.33 12.10
C SER A 49 1.81 -9.82 11.99
N VAL A 50 2.99 -10.22 12.41
CA VAL A 50 3.35 -11.62 12.55
C VAL A 50 3.53 -12.02 14.02
N ASN A 51 3.23 -13.28 14.33
CA ASN A 51 3.71 -13.96 15.52
C ASN A 51 4.81 -14.94 15.11
N THR A 52 6.08 -14.57 15.34
CA THR A 52 7.25 -15.36 14.94
C THR A 52 7.40 -16.66 15.73
N LYS A 53 6.77 -16.79 16.90
CA LYS A 53 6.76 -18.06 17.67
C LYS A 53 5.83 -19.11 17.08
N GLU A 54 4.75 -18.67 16.44
CA GLU A 54 3.73 -19.55 15.85
C GLU A 54 3.77 -19.55 14.32
N ASN A 55 4.69 -18.79 13.72
CA ASN A 55 4.77 -18.49 12.29
C ASN A 55 3.41 -18.05 11.71
N GLN A 56 2.67 -17.22 12.46
CA GLN A 56 1.34 -16.77 12.07
C GLN A 56 1.36 -15.33 11.57
N ILE A 57 1.05 -15.14 10.29
CA ILE A 57 0.79 -13.83 9.70
C ILE A 57 -0.68 -13.48 9.94
N ARG A 58 -0.94 -12.35 10.59
CA ARG A 58 -2.26 -11.95 11.06
C ARG A 58 -2.77 -10.77 10.26
N LEU A 59 -3.88 -10.98 9.55
CA LEU A 59 -4.50 -10.01 8.65
C LEU A 59 -5.90 -9.61 9.15
N PRO A 60 -6.05 -8.43 9.79
CA PRO A 60 -7.36 -7.87 10.09
C PRO A 60 -8.15 -7.55 8.83
N THR A 61 -9.43 -7.93 8.82
CA THR A 61 -10.36 -7.66 7.72
C THR A 61 -10.43 -6.16 7.41
N GLN A 62 -10.49 -5.32 8.45
CA GLN A 62 -10.58 -3.87 8.30
C GLN A 62 -9.31 -3.27 7.66
N SER A 63 -8.12 -3.81 7.96
CA SER A 63 -6.88 -3.41 7.30
C SER A 63 -6.90 -3.78 5.81
N LEU A 64 -7.44 -4.96 5.46
CA LEU A 64 -7.57 -5.41 4.07
C LEU A 64 -8.57 -4.54 3.30
N GLU A 65 -9.71 -4.20 3.90
CA GLU A 65 -10.69 -3.28 3.29
C GLU A 65 -10.07 -1.91 3.02
N PHE A 66 -9.35 -1.37 4.01
CA PHE A 66 -8.66 -0.08 3.86
C PHE A 66 -7.61 -0.12 2.75
N LEU A 67 -6.76 -1.15 2.72
CA LEU A 67 -5.73 -1.30 1.69
C LEU A 67 -6.35 -1.44 0.28
N TRP A 68 -7.46 -2.17 0.15
CA TRP A 68 -8.17 -2.29 -1.13
C TRP A 68 -8.78 -0.95 -1.56
N CYS A 69 -9.47 -0.27 -0.65
CA CYS A 69 -10.04 1.05 -0.94
C CYS A 69 -8.96 2.09 -1.31
N ALA A 70 -7.80 2.05 -0.65
CA ALA A 70 -6.63 2.85 -1.00
C ALA A 70 -6.16 2.50 -2.43
N SER A 71 -6.01 1.22 -2.76
CA SER A 71 -5.61 0.76 -4.09
C SER A 71 -6.54 1.28 -5.19
N TYR A 72 -7.85 1.20 -4.95
CA TYR A 72 -8.88 1.71 -5.87
C TYR A 72 -8.79 3.23 -6.04
N VAL A 73 -8.81 3.98 -4.93
CA VAL A 73 -8.84 5.45 -4.99
C VAL A 73 -7.53 6.02 -5.51
N TYR A 74 -6.38 5.45 -5.17
CA TYR A 74 -5.10 5.95 -5.66
C TYR A 74 -4.99 5.77 -7.16
N TYR A 75 -5.39 4.61 -7.69
CA TYR A 75 -5.42 4.40 -9.13
C TYR A 75 -6.41 5.33 -9.84
N LEU A 76 -7.61 5.50 -9.26
CA LEU A 76 -8.64 6.40 -9.80
C LEU A 76 -8.16 7.85 -9.88
N ILE A 77 -7.56 8.36 -8.80
CA ILE A 77 -6.95 9.70 -8.75
C ILE A 77 -5.86 9.81 -9.81
N TYR A 78 -4.92 8.87 -9.83
CA TYR A 78 -3.80 8.88 -10.77
C TYR A 78 -4.28 8.90 -12.22
N LYS A 79 -5.26 8.06 -12.57
CA LYS A 79 -5.79 7.99 -13.93
C LYS A 79 -6.51 9.27 -14.32
N LYS A 80 -7.40 9.80 -13.46
CA LYS A 80 -8.13 11.04 -13.78
C LYS A 80 -7.21 12.26 -13.80
N TYR A 81 -6.20 12.31 -12.94
CA TYR A 81 -5.17 13.34 -12.97
C TYR A 81 -4.39 13.30 -14.29
N THR A 82 -3.89 12.13 -14.68
CA THR A 82 -3.11 11.99 -15.92
C THR A 82 -3.94 12.31 -17.17
N ASP A 83 -5.20 11.90 -17.22
CA ASP A 83 -6.12 12.25 -18.33
C ASP A 83 -6.39 13.77 -18.41
N CYS A 84 -6.54 14.41 -17.25
CA CYS A 84 -6.69 15.86 -17.15
C CYS A 84 -5.47 16.59 -17.73
N GLN A 85 -4.27 16.21 -17.28
CA GLN A 85 -3.01 16.84 -17.72
C GLN A 85 -2.66 16.53 -19.19
N GLN A 86 -3.07 15.37 -19.72
CA GLN A 86 -2.91 15.04 -21.13
C GLN A 86 -3.82 15.88 -22.03
N SER A 87 -5.03 16.21 -21.53
CA SER A 87 -6.00 17.02 -22.27
C SER A 87 -5.65 18.50 -22.21
N ASP A 88 -5.24 19.00 -21.04
CA ASP A 88 -4.78 20.36 -20.81
C ASP A 88 -3.76 20.39 -19.67
N LYS A 89 -2.49 20.65 -20.01
CA LYS A 89 -1.37 20.72 -19.06
C LYS A 89 -1.49 21.85 -18.02
N THR A 90 -2.41 22.79 -18.23
CA THR A 90 -2.65 23.92 -17.32
C THR A 90 -3.91 23.74 -16.47
N ALA A 91 -4.68 22.69 -16.71
CA ALA A 91 -5.90 22.43 -15.97
C ALA A 91 -5.59 22.03 -14.53
N GLN A 92 -6.30 22.65 -13.59
CA GLN A 92 -6.29 22.21 -12.20
C GLN A 92 -7.14 20.95 -12.07
N PHE A 93 -6.59 19.92 -11.42
CA PHE A 93 -7.31 18.68 -11.16
C PHE A 93 -8.27 18.87 -9.97
N ASP A 94 -9.58 18.79 -10.23
CA ASP A 94 -10.61 18.90 -9.19
C ASP A 94 -10.96 17.53 -8.60
N LEU A 95 -10.57 17.31 -7.34
CA LEU A 95 -10.88 16.11 -6.57
C LEU A 95 -12.38 15.87 -6.33
N HIS A 96 -13.23 16.85 -6.61
CA HIS A 96 -14.68 16.76 -6.47
C HIS A 96 -15.44 16.80 -7.80
N GLY A 97 -14.71 16.91 -8.93
CA GLY A 97 -15.30 17.27 -10.22
C GLY A 97 -16.15 16.19 -10.87
N ASP A 98 -15.94 14.91 -10.54
CA ASP A 98 -16.65 13.78 -11.15
C ASP A 98 -17.37 12.88 -10.13
N SER A 99 -18.47 12.26 -10.55
CA SER A 99 -19.29 11.37 -9.73
C SER A 99 -18.56 10.11 -9.27
N GLU A 100 -17.74 9.50 -10.14
CA GLU A 100 -16.98 8.28 -9.80
C GLU A 100 -15.88 8.58 -8.78
N LEU A 101 -15.19 9.72 -8.94
CA LEU A 101 -14.18 10.17 -7.98
C LEU A 101 -14.81 10.49 -6.61
N ARG A 102 -15.96 11.17 -6.58
CA ARG A 102 -16.69 11.42 -5.33
C ARG A 102 -17.09 10.12 -4.64
N SER A 103 -17.66 9.17 -5.37
CA SER A 103 -18.03 7.85 -4.83
C SER A 103 -16.82 7.09 -4.29
N GLY A 104 -15.69 7.09 -5.03
CA GLY A 104 -14.43 6.50 -4.58
C GLY A 104 -13.91 7.15 -3.29
N MET A 105 -13.90 8.48 -3.22
CA MET A 105 -13.46 9.21 -2.02
C MET A 105 -14.38 8.96 -0.82
N ASP A 106 -15.69 8.80 -1.02
CA ASP A 106 -16.63 8.45 0.05
C ASP A 106 -16.40 7.02 0.54
N LEU A 107 -16.11 6.07 -0.36
CA LEU A 107 -15.69 4.72 0.00
C LEU A 107 -14.37 4.71 0.79
N TYR A 108 -13.40 5.54 0.40
CA TYR A 108 -12.13 5.65 1.11
C TYR A 108 -12.31 6.24 2.52
N ARG A 109 -13.09 7.32 2.66
CA ARG A 109 -13.44 7.90 3.97
C ARG A 109 -14.18 6.90 4.86
N TRP A 110 -15.10 6.12 4.28
CA TRP A 110 -15.77 5.04 4.99
C TRP A 110 -14.75 4.02 5.50
N SER A 111 -13.79 3.58 4.68
CA SER A 111 -12.80 2.58 5.11
C SER A 111 -11.92 3.08 6.27
N ILE A 112 -11.56 4.37 6.27
CA ILE A 112 -10.85 5.01 7.40
C ILE A 112 -11.72 5.02 8.66
N SER A 113 -13.02 5.31 8.53
CA SER A 113 -13.98 5.23 9.65
C SER A 113 -14.11 3.81 10.18
N ASN A 114 -14.15 2.83 9.27
CA ASN A 114 -14.32 1.41 9.60
C ASN A 114 -13.13 0.85 10.40
N LEU A 115 -11.91 1.37 10.17
CA LEU A 115 -10.76 1.05 11.02
C LEU A 115 -11.02 1.41 12.50
N LYS A 116 -11.68 2.53 12.78
CA LYS A 116 -11.93 3.00 14.16
C LYS A 116 -13.06 2.22 14.84
N SER A 117 -14.06 1.80 14.08
CA SER A 117 -15.23 1.10 14.61
C SER A 117 -15.64 -0.06 13.68
N PRO A 118 -14.96 -1.22 13.79
CA PRO A 118 -15.18 -2.39 12.93
C PRO A 118 -16.61 -2.93 12.90
N ASP A 119 -17.36 -2.72 13.99
CA ASP A 119 -18.72 -3.22 14.15
C ASP A 119 -19.78 -2.27 13.57
N SER A 120 -19.37 -1.10 13.06
CA SER A 120 -20.29 -0.02 12.66
C SER A 120 -20.65 0.04 11.17
N GLY A 121 -19.81 -0.50 10.28
CA GLY A 121 -19.95 -0.28 8.84
C GLY A 121 -20.17 -1.56 8.05
N ARG A 122 -21.38 -1.73 7.49
CA ARG A 122 -21.50 -2.56 6.28
C ARG A 122 -20.76 -1.83 5.15
N TRP A 123 -20.17 -2.59 4.23
CA TRP A 123 -19.67 -2.04 2.98
C TRP A 123 -20.76 -1.17 2.34
N LEU A 124 -20.39 0.00 1.83
CA LEU A 124 -21.36 0.95 1.30
C LEU A 124 -22.12 0.34 0.11
N ASP A 125 -23.44 0.55 0.06
CA ASP A 125 -24.24 0.10 -1.08
C ASP A 125 -23.85 0.90 -2.34
N GLU A 126 -23.90 0.24 -3.50
CA GLU A 126 -23.64 0.85 -4.82
C GLU A 126 -22.26 1.51 -5.00
N THR A 127 -21.30 1.22 -4.12
CA THR A 127 -19.90 1.62 -4.30
C THR A 127 -19.06 0.48 -4.90
N ALA A 128 -17.88 0.88 -5.39
CA ALA A 128 -16.86 -0.04 -5.87
C ALA A 128 -16.52 -1.10 -4.82
N ARG A 129 -16.22 -2.30 -5.29
CA ARG A 129 -15.89 -3.47 -4.47
C ARG A 129 -14.94 -4.39 -5.24
N PRO A 130 -14.31 -5.37 -4.58
CA PRO A 130 -13.44 -6.33 -5.25
C PRO A 130 -14.10 -6.92 -6.50
N ALA A 131 -13.37 -7.03 -7.60
CA ALA A 131 -13.94 -7.39 -8.89
C ALA A 131 -14.62 -8.76 -8.86
N LYS A 132 -14.08 -9.71 -8.08
CA LYS A 132 -14.71 -11.03 -7.83
C LYS A 132 -16.05 -10.97 -7.09
N ALA A 133 -16.34 -9.89 -6.38
CA ALA A 133 -17.64 -9.66 -5.75
C ALA A 133 -18.65 -8.99 -6.71
N CYS A 134 -18.22 -8.58 -7.90
CA CYS A 134 -19.05 -7.96 -8.93
C CYS A 134 -19.49 -8.98 -9.99
N SER A 135 -20.71 -8.83 -10.50
CA SER A 135 -21.13 -9.57 -11.70
C SER A 135 -20.50 -9.03 -12.99
N TYR A 136 -20.27 -7.71 -13.04
CA TYR A 136 -19.67 -6.99 -14.15
C TYR A 136 -18.71 -5.94 -13.60
N PRO A 137 -17.46 -6.32 -13.26
CA PRO A 137 -16.51 -5.37 -12.71
C PRO A 137 -16.11 -4.33 -13.75
N THR A 138 -15.90 -3.10 -13.28
CA THR A 138 -15.30 -2.03 -14.05
C THR A 138 -13.80 -2.25 -14.25
N GLU A 139 -13.18 -1.47 -15.14
CA GLU A 139 -11.72 -1.45 -15.29
C GLU A 139 -11.04 -1.03 -13.98
N TYR A 140 -11.57 0.00 -13.30
CA TYR A 140 -11.00 0.49 -12.04
C TYR A 140 -11.05 -0.57 -10.93
N GLU A 141 -12.14 -1.33 -10.80
CA GLU A 141 -12.23 -2.43 -9.83
C GLU A 141 -11.25 -3.56 -10.16
N SER A 142 -11.11 -3.89 -11.45
CA SER A 142 -10.18 -4.95 -11.89
C SER A 142 -8.72 -4.57 -11.67
N VAL A 143 -8.36 -3.32 -11.96
CA VAL A 143 -7.00 -2.81 -11.70
C VAL A 143 -6.76 -2.65 -10.20
N ALA A 144 -7.77 -2.25 -9.42
CA ALA A 144 -7.68 -2.17 -7.97
C ALA A 144 -7.37 -3.52 -7.34
N ASP A 145 -8.02 -4.60 -7.78
CA ASP A 145 -7.70 -5.97 -7.32
C ASP A 145 -6.22 -6.32 -7.60
N GLU A 146 -5.72 -6.05 -8.81
CA GLU A 146 -4.33 -6.35 -9.17
C GLU A 146 -3.30 -5.53 -8.38
N LEU A 147 -3.59 -4.26 -8.14
CA LEU A 147 -2.76 -3.37 -7.34
C LEU A 147 -2.81 -3.74 -5.85
N PHE A 148 -4.00 -4.02 -5.32
CA PHE A 148 -4.20 -4.51 -3.96
C PHE A 148 -3.45 -5.81 -3.73
N LEU A 149 -3.55 -6.79 -4.64
CA LEU A 149 -2.86 -8.07 -4.53
C LEU A 149 -1.34 -7.89 -4.61
N SER A 150 -0.85 -6.91 -5.37
CA SER A 150 0.58 -6.56 -5.41
C SER A 150 1.04 -5.90 -4.10
N ALA A 151 0.22 -5.01 -3.53
CA ALA A 151 0.51 -4.34 -2.26
C ALA A 151 0.49 -5.33 -1.08
N ILE A 152 -0.54 -6.17 -0.97
CA ILE A 152 -0.62 -7.17 0.10
C ILE A 152 0.48 -8.22 -0.04
N ALA A 153 0.93 -8.55 -1.26
CA ALA A 153 2.08 -9.43 -1.44
C ALA A 153 3.34 -8.85 -0.79
N TRP A 154 3.62 -7.55 -0.96
CA TRP A 154 4.75 -6.89 -0.29
C TRP A 154 4.62 -6.92 1.22
N ILE A 155 3.42 -6.66 1.76
CA ILE A 155 3.16 -6.75 3.20
C ILE A 155 3.38 -8.18 3.70
N LEU A 156 2.88 -9.20 3.00
CA LEU A 156 3.08 -10.59 3.38
C LEU A 156 4.56 -10.99 3.34
N HIS A 157 5.33 -10.54 2.34
CA HIS A 157 6.77 -10.75 2.27
C HIS A 157 7.53 -10.03 3.39
N HIS A 158 7.07 -8.86 3.82
CA HIS A 158 7.58 -8.16 5.00
C HIS A 158 7.36 -9.00 6.28
N GLU A 159 6.15 -9.52 6.49
CA GLU A 159 5.84 -10.38 7.65
C GLU A 159 6.61 -11.71 7.61
N ILE A 160 6.83 -12.28 6.41
CA ILE A 160 7.70 -13.44 6.20
C ILE A 160 9.15 -13.12 6.57
N ALA A 161 9.66 -11.93 6.25
CA ALA A 161 11.02 -11.53 6.56
C ALA A 161 11.28 -11.52 8.07
N HIS A 162 10.29 -11.10 8.89
CA HIS A 162 10.39 -11.21 10.35
C HIS A 162 10.54 -12.67 10.83
N ILE A 163 9.84 -13.63 10.21
CA ILE A 163 10.00 -15.06 10.53
C ILE A 163 11.38 -15.55 10.06
N TYR A 164 11.76 -15.21 8.84
CA TYR A 164 13.01 -15.65 8.23
C TYR A 164 14.24 -15.19 9.01
N ASN A 165 14.26 -13.93 9.46
CA ASN A 165 15.34 -13.31 10.20
C ASN A 165 15.26 -13.52 11.73
N ASP A 166 14.32 -14.35 12.21
CA ASP A 166 14.11 -14.64 13.63
C ASP A 166 13.92 -13.37 14.49
N HIS A 167 13.18 -12.39 13.96
CA HIS A 167 12.89 -11.16 14.69
C HIS A 167 12.02 -11.46 15.92
N PRO A 168 12.40 -11.04 17.14
CA PRO A 168 11.61 -11.24 18.34
C PRO A 168 10.29 -10.45 18.28
N ASN A 169 9.18 -11.09 18.67
CA ASN A 169 7.88 -10.41 18.81
C ASN A 169 7.88 -9.19 19.75
N ALA A 170 8.88 -9.09 20.63
CA ALA A 170 9.05 -7.98 21.57
C ALA A 170 10.53 -7.57 21.56
N PRO A 171 10.92 -6.61 20.71
CA PRO A 171 12.29 -6.09 20.67
C PRO A 171 12.71 -5.49 22.02
N CYS A 172 14.01 -5.52 22.32
CA CYS A 172 14.56 -5.03 23.58
C CYS A 172 14.61 -3.49 23.63
N SER A 173 14.54 -2.82 22.48
CA SER A 173 14.52 -1.36 22.37
C SER A 173 13.83 -0.88 21.10
N ASP A 174 13.40 0.38 21.09
CA ASP A 174 12.84 1.03 19.90
C ASP A 174 13.84 1.08 18.74
N CYS A 175 15.14 1.21 19.03
CA CYS A 175 16.20 1.21 18.01
C CYS A 175 16.29 -0.15 17.29
N GLU A 176 16.29 -1.22 18.06
CA GLU A 176 16.28 -2.59 17.54
C GLU A 176 15.02 -2.85 16.72
N SER A 177 13.85 -2.44 17.24
CA SER A 177 12.57 -2.54 16.52
C SER A 177 12.64 -1.84 15.16
N ARG A 178 13.17 -0.61 15.10
CA ARG A 178 13.32 0.12 13.83
C ARG A 178 14.26 -0.56 12.85
N GLU A 179 15.36 -1.14 13.30
CA GLU A 179 16.28 -1.85 12.39
C GLU A 179 15.65 -3.13 11.84
N GLN A 180 14.90 -3.87 12.67
CA GLN A 180 14.16 -5.06 12.23
C GLN A 180 13.12 -4.72 11.15
N GLU A 181 12.40 -3.62 11.31
CA GLU A 181 11.44 -3.14 10.30
C GLU A 181 12.14 -2.74 9.00
N LYS A 182 13.28 -2.04 9.08
CA LYS A 182 14.10 -1.71 7.89
C LYS A 182 14.62 -2.95 7.18
N GLU A 183 15.06 -3.95 7.94
CA GLU A 183 15.51 -5.23 7.38
C GLU A 183 14.37 -6.00 6.71
N ALA A 184 13.18 -6.00 7.32
CA ALA A 184 11.99 -6.63 6.75
C ALA A 184 11.52 -5.91 5.46
N ASP A 185 11.49 -4.58 5.46
CA ASP A 185 11.15 -3.77 4.27
C ASP A 185 12.14 -4.01 3.13
N ARG A 186 13.45 -4.01 3.41
CA ARG A 186 14.49 -4.31 2.42
C ARG A 186 14.35 -5.73 1.88
N SER A 187 14.10 -6.70 2.76
CA SER A 187 13.94 -8.11 2.38
C SER A 187 12.73 -8.27 1.44
N ALA A 188 11.58 -7.70 1.79
CA ALA A 188 10.37 -7.76 0.97
C ALA A 188 10.55 -7.07 -0.39
N THR A 189 11.14 -5.89 -0.39
CA THR A 189 11.40 -5.09 -1.60
C THR A 189 12.35 -5.83 -2.55
N ASN A 190 13.49 -6.30 -2.03
CA ASN A 190 14.46 -7.07 -2.79
C ASN A 190 13.90 -8.41 -3.26
N TRP A 191 13.03 -9.05 -2.47
CA TRP A 191 12.39 -10.29 -2.87
C TRP A 191 11.45 -10.08 -4.07
N ILE A 192 10.60 -9.06 -3.98
CA ILE A 192 9.60 -8.78 -5.01
C ILE A 192 10.23 -8.23 -6.28
N LEU A 193 11.10 -7.22 -6.18
CA LEU A 193 11.71 -6.60 -7.35
C LEU A 193 12.73 -7.55 -8.01
N GLY A 194 13.53 -8.24 -7.20
CA GLY A 194 14.53 -9.20 -7.68
C GLY A 194 15.41 -8.60 -8.77
N GLU A 195 15.79 -9.44 -9.73
CA GLU A 195 16.51 -9.02 -10.96
C GLU A 195 15.54 -8.80 -12.13
N GLU A 196 14.30 -8.39 -11.87
CA GLU A 196 13.28 -8.27 -12.92
C GLU A 196 13.60 -7.15 -13.91
N ILE A 197 13.79 -7.54 -15.18
CA ILE A 197 14.12 -6.63 -16.29
C ILE A 197 12.90 -6.22 -17.11
N CYS A 198 11.76 -6.91 -16.95
CA CYS A 198 10.54 -6.59 -17.67
C CYS A 198 9.89 -5.33 -17.08
N THR A 199 9.96 -4.21 -17.80
CA THR A 199 9.42 -2.92 -17.38
C THR A 199 7.98 -3.00 -16.90
N LYS A 200 7.10 -3.74 -17.58
CA LYS A 200 5.67 -3.85 -17.17
C LYS A 200 5.50 -4.52 -15.81
N LYS A 201 6.25 -5.59 -15.55
CA LYS A 201 6.21 -6.28 -14.26
C LYS A 201 6.84 -5.42 -13.17
N LEU A 202 7.97 -4.79 -13.48
CA LEU A 202 8.66 -3.88 -12.58
C LEU A 202 7.76 -2.71 -12.17
N THR A 203 7.04 -2.10 -13.13
CA THR A 203 6.03 -1.07 -12.86
C THR A 203 4.92 -1.59 -11.96
N LYS A 204 4.32 -2.75 -12.28
CA LYS A 204 3.23 -3.32 -11.44
C LYS A 204 3.70 -3.57 -10.00
N ARG A 205 4.88 -4.18 -9.83
CA ARG A 205 5.48 -4.46 -8.53
C ARG A 205 5.76 -3.16 -7.77
N GLY A 206 6.41 -2.21 -8.41
CA GLY A 206 6.70 -0.89 -7.82
C GLY A 206 5.46 -0.12 -7.40
N LEU A 207 4.37 -0.16 -8.20
CA LEU A 207 3.09 0.44 -7.82
C LEU A 207 2.47 -0.27 -6.61
N GLY A 208 2.55 -1.60 -6.54
CA GLY A 208 2.10 -2.37 -5.37
C GLY A 208 2.85 -1.97 -4.10
N ILE A 209 4.18 -1.89 -4.17
CA ILE A 209 5.04 -1.44 -3.06
C ILE A 209 4.67 -0.01 -2.66
N ALA A 210 4.58 0.90 -3.63
CA ALA A 210 4.19 2.29 -3.38
C ALA A 210 2.83 2.37 -2.68
N ILE A 211 1.82 1.63 -3.13
CA ILE A 211 0.49 1.60 -2.49
C ILE A 211 0.57 1.08 -1.05
N ALA A 212 1.29 -0.01 -0.80
CA ALA A 212 1.45 -0.56 0.54
C ALA A 212 2.02 0.48 1.50
N VAL A 213 3.11 1.14 1.10
CA VAL A 213 3.80 2.09 1.97
C VAL A 213 3.08 3.44 2.05
N LEU A 214 2.52 3.96 0.95
CA LEU A 214 1.68 5.17 0.94
C LEU A 214 0.45 5.02 1.86
N THR A 215 -0.13 3.82 1.93
CA THR A 215 -1.25 3.53 2.83
C THR A 215 -0.82 3.65 4.30
N ILE A 216 0.37 3.16 4.65
CA ILE A 216 0.98 3.36 5.98
C ILE A 216 1.23 4.86 6.22
N THR A 217 1.86 5.57 5.26
CA THR A 217 2.14 7.02 5.38
C THR A 217 0.88 7.84 5.57
N THR A 218 -0.20 7.49 4.87
CA THR A 218 -1.47 8.20 4.97
C THR A 218 -2.12 8.00 6.32
N GLN A 219 -2.00 6.80 6.90
CA GLN A 219 -2.51 6.53 8.23
C GLN A 219 -1.77 7.35 9.30
N ASP A 220 -0.43 7.45 9.21
CA ASP A 220 0.37 8.29 10.11
C ASP A 220 -0.03 9.77 9.98
N LEU A 221 -0.17 10.26 8.73
CA LEU A 221 -0.60 11.63 8.45
C LEU A 221 -2.00 11.93 9.02
N LEU A 222 -2.98 11.05 8.77
CA LEU A 222 -4.36 11.25 9.21
C LEU A 222 -4.56 11.06 10.71
N SER A 223 -3.72 10.26 11.36
CA SER A 223 -3.70 10.13 12.82
C SER A 223 -2.98 11.29 13.52
N GLY A 224 -2.20 12.09 12.77
CA GLY A 224 -1.33 13.12 13.33
C GLY A 224 -0.18 12.54 14.14
N GLU A 225 0.17 11.28 13.90
CA GLU A 225 1.20 10.54 14.65
C GLU A 225 2.32 10.08 13.72
N PHE A 226 3.28 10.98 13.40
CA PHE A 226 4.60 10.57 12.89
C PHE A 226 5.53 10.14 14.02
N LYS A 227 5.04 9.30 14.94
CA LYS A 227 5.78 8.92 16.14
C LYS A 227 6.86 7.90 15.77
N GLU A 228 8.13 8.30 15.84
CA GLU A 228 9.28 7.38 15.91
C GLU A 228 9.23 6.61 17.23
N THR A 229 8.43 5.56 17.25
CA THR A 229 8.38 4.59 18.36
C THR A 229 9.08 3.32 17.90
N THR A 230 8.32 2.23 17.77
CA THR A 230 8.80 0.92 17.37
C THR A 230 9.02 0.79 15.86
N HIS A 231 8.52 1.73 15.05
CA HIS A 231 8.65 1.69 13.58
C HIS A 231 9.39 2.94 13.07
N PRO A 232 10.16 2.82 11.96
CA PRO A 232 10.68 3.98 11.25
C PRO A 232 9.54 4.88 10.77
N LYS A 233 9.82 6.17 10.55
CA LYS A 233 8.81 7.06 9.99
C LYS A 233 8.38 6.54 8.62
N SER A 234 7.08 6.51 8.37
CA SER A 234 6.51 5.95 7.13
C SER A 234 7.01 6.63 5.85
N PHE A 235 7.39 7.91 5.88
CA PHE A 235 8.01 8.55 4.73
C PHE A 235 9.44 8.07 4.46
N GLU A 236 10.20 7.67 5.50
CA GLU A 236 11.52 7.04 5.33
C GLU A 236 11.36 5.65 4.71
N ARG A 237 10.37 4.87 5.20
CA ARG A 237 10.02 3.58 4.60
C ARG A 237 9.66 3.73 3.11
N LEU A 238 8.91 4.77 2.75
CA LEU A 238 8.53 5.04 1.37
C LEU A 238 9.72 5.43 0.50
N PHE A 239 10.65 6.22 1.03
CA PHE A 239 11.91 6.52 0.38
C PHE A 239 12.72 5.24 0.16
N ASP A 240 13.03 4.51 1.23
CA ASP A 240 13.88 3.32 1.20
C ASP A 240 13.33 2.20 0.29
N ALA A 241 12.00 2.05 0.24
CA ALA A 241 11.36 1.03 -0.61
C ALA A 241 11.38 1.36 -2.11
N LEU A 242 11.53 2.64 -2.47
CA LEU A 242 11.48 3.10 -3.86
C LEU A 242 12.82 3.64 -4.38
N ASP A 243 13.68 4.14 -3.51
CA ASP A 243 14.97 4.68 -3.89
C ASP A 243 15.87 3.59 -4.48
N GLU A 244 16.74 3.99 -5.40
CA GLU A 244 17.68 3.12 -6.15
C GLU A 244 17.06 2.01 -7.04
N ASN A 245 15.78 1.73 -6.89
CA ASN A 245 15.07 0.63 -7.58
C ASN A 245 14.46 1.04 -8.93
N PHE A 246 14.34 2.35 -9.19
CA PHE A 246 13.70 2.87 -10.39
C PHE A 246 14.48 4.07 -10.96
N ASP A 247 14.38 4.25 -12.28
CA ASP A 247 14.91 5.44 -12.97
C ASP A 247 14.24 6.73 -12.43
N ASN A 248 14.96 7.85 -12.48
CA ASN A 248 14.52 9.13 -11.90
C ASN A 248 13.14 9.61 -12.37
N ASP A 249 12.72 9.27 -13.60
CA ASP A 249 11.42 9.64 -14.17
C ASP A 249 10.44 8.46 -14.28
N HIS A 250 10.70 7.37 -13.55
CA HIS A 250 9.82 6.22 -13.55
C HIS A 250 8.43 6.56 -12.98
N VAL A 251 7.41 5.95 -13.57
CA VAL A 251 5.98 6.23 -13.27
C VAL A 251 5.60 6.02 -11.80
N VAL A 252 6.33 5.18 -11.08
CA VAL A 252 6.12 4.94 -9.64
C VAL A 252 6.35 6.20 -8.83
N TYR A 253 7.35 7.01 -9.17
CA TYR A 253 7.57 8.30 -8.49
C TYR A 253 6.44 9.28 -8.81
N ALA A 254 6.01 9.36 -10.08
CA ALA A 254 4.87 10.19 -10.48
C ALA A 254 3.59 9.81 -9.73
N PHE A 255 3.29 8.51 -9.66
CA PHE A 255 2.18 7.97 -8.89
C PHE A 255 2.26 8.39 -7.41
N SER A 256 3.41 8.15 -6.77
CA SER A 256 3.62 8.51 -5.36
C SER A 256 3.45 10.00 -5.11
N VAL A 257 4.01 10.86 -5.95
CA VAL A 257 3.88 12.32 -5.83
C VAL A 257 2.42 12.76 -5.88
N ILE A 258 1.67 12.29 -6.88
CA ILE A 258 0.25 12.67 -7.04
C ILE A 258 -0.56 12.27 -5.80
N ILE A 259 -0.35 11.07 -5.27
CA ILE A 259 -1.07 10.59 -4.08
C ILE A 259 -0.67 11.35 -2.81
N LEU A 260 0.63 11.60 -2.62
CA LEU A 260 1.11 12.39 -1.48
C LEU A 260 0.54 13.81 -1.50
N GLN A 261 0.49 14.46 -2.67
CA GLN A 261 -0.12 15.77 -2.82
C GLN A 261 -1.59 15.78 -2.40
N VAL A 262 -2.37 14.78 -2.83
CA VAL A 262 -3.77 14.68 -2.44
C VAL A 262 -3.92 14.51 -0.93
N HIS A 263 -3.14 13.63 -0.30
CA HIS A 263 -3.23 13.43 1.15
C HIS A 263 -2.75 14.64 1.95
N MET A 264 -1.70 15.32 1.51
CA MET A 264 -1.24 16.55 2.13
C MET A 264 -2.29 17.66 1.99
N ALA A 265 -2.93 17.80 0.83
CA ALA A 265 -4.05 18.72 0.64
C ALA A 265 -5.23 18.40 1.56
N LEU A 266 -5.58 17.11 1.71
CA LEU A 266 -6.61 16.66 2.66
C LEU A 266 -6.23 16.91 4.12
N ALA A 267 -4.93 16.91 4.45
CA ALA A 267 -4.40 17.30 5.76
C ALA A 267 -4.25 18.83 5.93
N GLY A 268 -4.68 19.64 4.95
CA GLY A 268 -4.60 21.10 4.99
C GLY A 268 -3.21 21.67 4.69
N GLN A 269 -2.31 20.86 4.12
CA GLN A 269 -0.97 21.26 3.70
C GLN A 269 -0.97 21.56 2.19
N GLN A 270 -0.25 22.60 1.78
CA GLN A 270 -0.11 22.98 0.37
C GLN A 270 1.32 22.70 -0.07
N ILE A 271 1.48 21.94 -1.16
CA ILE A 271 2.76 21.72 -1.82
C ILE A 271 2.73 22.39 -3.18
N ASP A 272 3.67 23.31 -3.39
CA ASP A 272 3.96 23.83 -4.72
C ASP A 272 4.93 22.87 -5.42
N LEU A 273 4.45 22.15 -6.44
CA LEU A 273 5.27 21.30 -7.33
C LEU A 273 5.26 21.83 -8.76
N THR A 274 5.33 23.16 -8.94
CA THR A 274 5.36 23.78 -10.27
C THR A 274 6.72 23.67 -10.97
N GLU A 275 7.73 23.10 -10.31
CA GLU A 275 9.07 22.94 -10.85
C GLU A 275 9.14 21.80 -11.88
N ASP A 276 9.71 22.08 -13.05
CA ASP A 276 9.99 21.11 -14.11
C ASP A 276 11.29 20.35 -13.80
N ILE A 277 11.21 19.45 -12.82
CA ILE A 277 12.30 18.59 -12.33
C ILE A 277 11.87 17.12 -12.36
N PRO A 278 12.82 16.16 -12.35
CA PRO A 278 12.50 14.75 -12.42
C PRO A 278 11.55 14.28 -11.32
N TRP A 279 10.72 13.27 -11.62
CA TRP A 279 9.70 12.79 -10.66
C TRP A 279 10.29 12.32 -9.33
N LYS A 280 11.47 11.70 -9.33
CA LYS A 280 12.18 11.30 -8.13
C LYS A 280 12.58 12.51 -7.26
N GLU A 281 12.92 13.63 -7.88
CA GLU A 281 13.28 14.86 -7.17
C GLU A 281 12.04 15.50 -6.54
N LEU A 282 10.93 15.58 -7.28
CA LEU A 282 9.63 16.01 -6.73
C LEU A 282 9.18 15.12 -5.58
N PHE A 283 9.32 13.81 -5.73
CA PHE A 283 9.03 12.83 -4.68
C PHE A 283 9.85 13.10 -3.43
N THR A 284 11.16 13.27 -3.57
CA THR A 284 12.05 13.60 -2.44
C THR A 284 11.64 14.91 -1.76
N ASN A 285 11.27 15.93 -2.54
CA ASN A 285 10.78 17.21 -2.01
C ASN A 285 9.48 17.04 -1.20
N CYS A 286 8.53 16.22 -1.67
CA CYS A 286 7.32 15.88 -0.90
C CYS A 286 7.67 15.23 0.45
N LEU A 287 8.61 14.27 0.48
CA LEU A 287 9.00 13.60 1.71
C LEU A 287 9.71 14.55 2.70
N ILE A 288 10.57 15.45 2.20
CA ILE A 288 11.21 16.49 3.03
C ILE A 288 10.17 17.40 3.66
N GLN A 289 9.10 17.74 2.94
CA GLN A 289 8.01 18.55 3.50
C GLN A 289 7.21 17.79 4.54
N LEU A 290 6.87 16.52 4.29
CA LEU A 290 6.24 15.65 5.29
C LEU A 290 7.05 15.52 6.58
N SER A 291 8.38 15.45 6.47
CA SER A 291 9.25 15.37 7.65
C SER A 291 9.24 16.62 8.54
N ARG A 292 8.71 17.74 8.04
CA ARG A 292 8.65 19.03 8.76
C ARG A 292 7.29 19.29 9.41
N THR A 293 6.29 18.47 9.13
CA THR A 293 4.94 18.54 9.71
C THR A 293 4.79 17.67 10.93
#